data_AF-A0A651HHE8-F1
#
_entry.id   AF-A0A651HHE8-F1
#
_cell.length_a   1.000
_cell.length_b   1.000
_cell.length_c   1.000
_cell.angle_alpha   90.00
_cell.angle_beta   90.00
_cell.angle_gamma   90.00
#
_symmetry.space_group_name_H-M   'P 1'
#
loop_
_entity.id
_entity.type
_entity.pdbx_description
1 polymer ?
#
loop_
_entity_poly.entity_id
_entity_poly.type
_entity_poly.pdbx_seq_one_letter_code
_entity_poly.pdbx_strand_id
1 'polypeptide(L)'
;MVSTLREKTGAGLMECKRALVEANGQIEEAETLLRKKGVALASKKAGRATSEGLIESYIHLGGKVGVLVEVNCETDFVAKTDDFKELCRDLCLQIAAASPLHVTREEVPEAALEQEKEIAAAQAAGKPPPAVQKIVEGKLEKYYSAVCLLDQPFVKNPETSVKDLITAKIAKLGENIVVRRFVRFQVGQS
;
A
#
# COMPACT_ATOMS: atom_id res chain seq x y z
N MET A 1 -25.83 -5.68 -7.79
CA MET A 1 -25.06 -4.55 -8.37
C MET A 1 -24.43 -3.68 -7.30
N VAL A 2 -25.19 -2.89 -6.52
CA VAL A 2 -24.60 -2.05 -5.45
C VAL A 2 -23.91 -2.89 -4.36
N SER A 3 -24.53 -3.96 -3.86
CA SER A 3 -23.90 -4.87 -2.88
C SER A 3 -22.59 -5.45 -3.41
N THR A 4 -22.63 -5.99 -4.63
CA THR A 4 -21.46 -6.54 -5.33
C THR A 4 -20.31 -5.54 -5.43
N LEU A 5 -20.61 -4.29 -5.80
CA LEU A 5 -19.60 -3.24 -5.89
C LEU A 5 -19.02 -2.89 -4.51
N ARG A 6 -19.86 -2.87 -3.46
CA ARG A 6 -19.41 -2.65 -2.08
C ARG A 6 -18.51 -3.78 -1.58
N GLU A 7 -18.85 -5.02 -1.86
CA GLU A 7 -18.05 -6.19 -1.49
C GLU A 7 -16.67 -6.15 -2.14
N LYS A 8 -16.59 -5.75 -3.42
CA LYS A 8 -15.33 -5.64 -4.13
C LYS A 8 -14.46 -4.45 -3.72
N THR A 9 -15.08 -3.31 -3.43
CA THR A 9 -14.34 -2.03 -3.23
C THR A 9 -14.24 -1.59 -1.79
N GLY A 10 -15.06 -2.16 -0.90
CA GLY A 10 -15.23 -1.70 0.48
C GLY A 10 -15.88 -0.32 0.62
N ALA A 11 -16.26 0.35 -0.47
CA ALA A 11 -16.78 1.71 -0.43
C ALA A 11 -18.18 1.82 0.20
N GLY A 12 -18.53 3.04 0.64
CA GLY A 12 -19.82 3.36 1.23
C GLY A 12 -20.99 3.16 0.27
N LEU A 13 -22.18 2.89 0.82
CA LEU A 13 -23.38 2.57 0.03
C LEU A 13 -23.71 3.66 -1.00
N MET A 14 -23.63 4.91 -0.58
CA MET A 14 -23.98 6.05 -1.44
C MET A 14 -22.92 6.33 -2.49
N GLU A 15 -21.64 6.13 -2.17
CA GLU A 15 -20.52 6.20 -3.11
C GLU A 15 -20.68 5.16 -4.21
N CYS A 16 -20.94 3.90 -3.86
CA CYS A 16 -21.19 2.83 -4.82
C CYS A 16 -22.42 3.12 -5.68
N LYS A 17 -23.51 3.61 -5.08
CA LYS A 17 -24.72 3.97 -5.83
C LYS A 17 -24.44 5.09 -6.84
N ARG A 18 -23.75 6.15 -6.44
CA ARG A 18 -23.37 7.27 -7.32
C ARG A 18 -22.43 6.82 -8.44
N ALA A 19 -21.42 6.01 -8.11
CA ALA A 19 -20.48 5.48 -9.10
C ALA A 19 -21.18 4.60 -10.15
N LEU A 20 -22.13 3.76 -9.72
CA LEU A 20 -22.93 2.95 -10.66
C LEU A 20 -23.84 3.80 -11.54
N VAL A 21 -24.41 4.88 -11.04
CA VAL A 21 -25.20 5.81 -11.87
C VAL A 21 -24.31 6.48 -12.92
N GLU A 22 -23.13 6.96 -12.52
CA GLU A 22 -22.17 7.61 -13.42
C GLU A 22 -21.62 6.64 -14.48
N ALA A 23 -21.41 5.38 -14.10
CA ALA A 23 -20.96 4.30 -15.00
C ALA A 23 -22.12 3.61 -15.76
N ASN A 24 -23.33 4.16 -15.75
CA ASN A 24 -24.51 3.56 -16.40
C ASN A 24 -24.75 2.07 -16.04
N GLY A 25 -24.46 1.70 -14.79
CA GLY A 25 -24.58 0.35 -14.26
C GLY A 25 -23.39 -0.57 -14.52
N GLN A 26 -22.35 -0.12 -15.24
CA GLN A 26 -21.16 -0.94 -15.53
C GLN A 26 -20.27 -1.05 -14.28
N ILE A 27 -20.09 -2.27 -13.78
CA ILE A 27 -19.40 -2.51 -12.51
C ILE A 27 -17.91 -2.17 -12.60
N GLU A 28 -17.21 -2.62 -13.64
CA GLU A 28 -15.77 -2.38 -13.82
C GLU A 28 -15.44 -0.88 -13.97
N GLU A 29 -16.29 -0.15 -14.69
CA GLU A 29 -16.16 1.30 -14.82
C GLU A 29 -16.45 2.00 -13.47
N ALA A 30 -17.46 1.55 -12.73
CA ALA A 30 -17.75 2.07 -11.39
C ALA A 30 -16.61 1.81 -10.39
N GLU A 31 -15.98 0.63 -10.44
CA GLU A 31 -14.76 0.31 -9.66
C GLU A 31 -13.63 1.28 -9.99
N THR A 32 -13.41 1.53 -11.29
CA THR A 32 -12.39 2.47 -11.76
C THR A 32 -12.68 3.90 -11.29
N LEU A 33 -13.94 4.35 -11.33
CA LEU A 33 -14.37 5.66 -10.83
C LEU A 33 -14.13 5.79 -9.32
N LEU A 34 -14.50 4.77 -8.54
CA LEU A 34 -14.27 4.77 -7.10
C LEU A 34 -12.79 4.83 -6.76
N ARG A 35 -11.94 4.05 -7.46
CA ARG A 35 -10.49 4.09 -7.27
C ARG A 35 -9.91 5.47 -7.57
N LYS A 36 -10.29 6.08 -8.70
CA LYS A 36 -9.85 7.45 -9.07
C LYS A 36 -10.26 8.48 -8.01
N LYS A 37 -11.51 8.41 -7.53
CA LYS A 37 -12.01 9.30 -6.47
C LYS A 37 -11.28 9.07 -5.14
N GLY A 38 -10.99 7.82 -4.80
CA GLY A 38 -10.23 7.45 -3.60
C GLY A 38 -8.82 8.04 -3.61
N VAL A 39 -8.09 7.93 -4.73
CA VAL A 39 -6.77 8.56 -4.90
C VAL A 39 -6.84 10.07 -4.70
N ALA A 40 -7.83 10.74 -5.30
CA ALA A 40 -7.99 12.18 -5.15
C ALA A 40 -8.30 12.59 -3.69
N LEU A 41 -9.10 11.80 -2.96
CA LEU A 41 -9.39 12.03 -1.56
C LEU A 41 -8.16 11.83 -0.66
N ALA A 42 -7.39 10.76 -0.90
CA ALA A 42 -6.16 10.48 -0.16
C ALA A 42 -5.13 11.60 -0.37
N SER A 43 -4.91 12.04 -1.62
CA SER A 43 -4.00 13.16 -1.89
C SER A 43 -4.42 14.46 -1.19
N LYS A 44 -5.72 14.77 -1.13
CA LYS A 44 -6.24 15.94 -0.39
C LYS A 44 -6.04 15.84 1.13
N LYS A 45 -5.89 14.63 1.66
CA LYS A 45 -5.75 14.35 3.09
C LYS A 45 -4.31 14.11 3.53
N ALA A 46 -3.40 13.82 2.60
CA ALA A 46 -2.01 13.44 2.90
C ALA A 46 -1.25 14.44 3.79
N GLY A 47 -1.56 15.75 3.70
CA GLY A 47 -0.95 16.78 4.54
C GLY A 47 -1.59 16.98 5.92
N ARG A 48 -2.64 16.23 6.26
CA ARG A 48 -3.30 16.33 7.57
C ARG A 48 -2.49 15.59 8.62
N ALA A 49 -2.39 16.18 9.81
CA ALA A 49 -1.73 15.56 10.95
C ALA A 49 -2.46 14.28 11.37
N THR A 50 -1.70 13.23 11.63
CA THR A 50 -2.18 11.92 12.10
C THR A 50 -1.50 11.60 13.43
N SER A 51 -2.08 12.09 14.54
CA SER A 51 -1.53 11.93 15.90
C SER A 51 -2.13 10.75 16.67
N GLU A 52 -3.19 10.14 16.16
CA GLU A 52 -3.86 8.98 16.74
C GLU A 52 -3.52 7.71 15.93
N GLY A 53 -3.92 6.52 16.41
CA GLY A 53 -3.69 5.28 15.68
C GLY A 53 -3.53 4.05 16.56
N LEU A 54 -2.87 3.02 16.02
CA LEU A 54 -2.59 1.78 16.73
C LEU A 54 -1.15 1.30 16.49
N ILE A 55 -0.61 0.65 17.52
CA ILE A 55 0.47 -0.32 17.36
C ILE A 55 -0.19 -1.69 17.24
N GLU A 56 0.02 -2.36 16.11
CA GLU A 56 -0.44 -3.73 15.89
C GLU A 56 0.75 -4.69 15.90
N SER A 57 0.51 -5.90 16.38
CA SER A 57 1.53 -6.93 16.50
C SER A 57 1.07 -8.23 15.87
N TYR A 58 1.99 -8.93 15.22
CA TYR A 58 1.71 -10.24 14.65
C TYR A 58 2.86 -11.20 14.86
N ILE A 59 2.58 -12.36 15.44
CA ILE A 59 3.51 -13.46 15.60
C ILE A 59 3.06 -14.58 14.66
N HIS A 60 3.91 -14.90 13.68
CA HIS A 60 3.61 -15.95 12.72
C HIS A 60 3.65 -17.34 13.38
N LEU A 61 2.95 -18.31 12.79
CA LEU A 61 2.84 -19.67 13.30
C LEU A 61 4.24 -20.26 13.61
N GLY A 62 4.38 -20.82 14.81
CA GLY A 62 5.65 -21.36 15.30
C GLY A 62 6.64 -20.32 15.86
N GLY A 63 6.26 -19.05 15.95
CA GLY A 63 7.02 -18.01 16.67
C GLY A 63 8.35 -17.60 16.03
N LYS A 64 8.59 -17.98 14.78
CA LYS A 64 9.86 -17.71 14.07
C LYS A 64 9.92 -16.35 13.40
N VAL A 65 8.78 -15.69 13.20
CA VAL A 65 8.66 -14.34 12.63
C VAL A 65 7.72 -13.53 13.50
N GLY A 66 8.13 -12.31 13.86
CA GLY A 66 7.32 -11.37 14.63
C GLY A 66 7.36 -9.97 14.00
N VAL A 67 6.23 -9.28 14.00
CA VAL A 67 6.08 -7.94 13.42
C VAL A 67 5.43 -7.01 14.43
N LEU A 68 5.91 -5.76 14.49
CA LEU A 68 5.19 -4.62 15.06
C LEU A 68 5.06 -3.54 13.98
N VAL A 69 3.88 -2.93 13.86
CA VAL A 69 3.63 -1.81 12.95
C VAL A 69 2.90 -0.69 13.68
N GLU A 70 3.32 0.54 13.43
CA GLU A 70 2.62 1.75 13.85
C GLU A 70 1.85 2.33 12.67
N VAL A 71 0.52 2.37 12.80
CA VAL A 71 -0.38 2.96 11.79
C VAL A 71 -1.14 4.10 12.44
N ASN A 72 -1.00 5.30 11.89
CA ASN A 72 -1.65 6.50 12.40
C ASN A 72 -2.89 6.87 11.59
N CYS A 73 -3.85 7.50 12.25
CA CYS A 73 -5.03 8.18 11.68
C CYS A 73 -5.23 9.56 12.33
N GLU A 74 -6.27 10.29 11.94
CA GLU A 74 -6.52 11.64 12.46
C GLU A 74 -7.17 11.59 13.87
N THR A 75 -8.07 10.63 14.12
CA THR A 75 -8.82 10.55 15.39
C THR A 75 -8.80 9.16 16.05
N ASP A 76 -9.00 9.14 17.37
CA ASP A 76 -9.11 7.91 18.16
C ASP A 76 -10.41 7.12 17.85
N PHE A 77 -11.44 7.81 17.35
CA PHE A 77 -12.67 7.18 16.88
C PHE A 77 -12.40 6.24 15.70
N VAL A 78 -11.65 6.68 14.68
CA VAL A 78 -11.27 5.83 13.55
C VAL A 78 -10.34 4.70 13.98
N ALA A 79 -9.38 4.97 14.87
CA ALA A 79 -8.47 3.96 15.41
C ALA A 79 -9.21 2.78 16.07
N LYS A 80 -10.42 3.01 16.62
CA LYS A 80 -11.23 2.00 17.30
C LYS A 80 -12.14 1.20 16.36
N THR A 81 -12.30 1.61 15.10
CA THR A 81 -13.15 0.91 14.12
C THR A 81 -12.57 -0.44 13.70
N ASP A 82 -13.44 -1.39 13.38
CA ASP A 82 -13.02 -2.71 12.89
C ASP A 82 -12.28 -2.63 11.56
N ASP A 83 -12.68 -1.70 10.68
CA ASP A 83 -12.04 -1.44 9.40
C ASP A 83 -10.57 -1.01 9.53
N PHE A 84 -10.26 -0.17 10.51
CA PHE A 84 -8.90 0.29 10.78
C PHE A 84 -8.05 -0.80 11.45
N LYS A 85 -8.63 -1.53 12.43
CA LYS A 85 -7.98 -2.68 13.06
C LYS A 85 -7.65 -3.79 12.06
N GLU A 86 -8.57 -4.07 11.14
CA GLU A 86 -8.34 -5.02 10.05
C GLU A 86 -7.17 -4.59 9.16
N LEU A 87 -7.13 -3.31 8.76
CA LEU A 87 -6.00 -2.78 7.99
C LEU A 87 -4.67 -2.98 8.72
N CYS A 88 -4.61 -2.67 10.02
CA CYS A 88 -3.38 -2.84 10.80
C CYS A 88 -2.91 -4.29 10.84
N ARG A 89 -3.84 -5.24 11.04
CA ARG A 89 -3.54 -6.69 11.01
C ARG A 89 -3.06 -7.15 9.64
N ASP A 90 -3.69 -6.65 8.59
CA ASP A 90 -3.33 -6.97 7.21
C ASP A 90 -1.94 -6.45 6.85
N LEU A 91 -1.58 -5.26 7.31
CA LEU A 91 -0.23 -4.71 7.18
C LEU A 91 0.79 -5.55 7.94
N CYS A 92 0.47 -5.99 9.16
CA CYS A 92 1.31 -6.92 9.90
C CYS A 92 1.58 -8.22 9.13
N LEU A 93 0.53 -8.84 8.58
CA LEU A 93 0.64 -10.06 7.78
C LEU A 93 1.48 -9.83 6.51
N GLN A 94 1.22 -8.71 5.82
CA GLN A 94 1.97 -8.27 4.65
C GLN A 94 3.47 -8.20 4.98
N ILE A 95 3.83 -7.48 6.05
CA ILE A 95 5.24 -7.30 6.45
C ILE A 95 5.87 -8.64 6.80
N ALA A 96 5.15 -9.51 7.53
CA ALA A 96 5.67 -10.82 7.92
C ALA A 96 6.05 -11.67 6.71
N ALA A 97 5.19 -11.66 5.69
CA ALA A 97 5.31 -12.47 4.48
C ALA A 97 6.26 -11.86 3.43
N ALA A 98 6.10 -10.57 3.12
CA ALA A 98 6.80 -9.90 2.03
C ALA A 98 8.14 -9.27 2.44
N SER A 99 8.41 -9.16 3.75
CA SER A 99 9.69 -8.69 4.30
C SER A 99 10.21 -7.37 3.69
N PRO A 100 9.38 -6.30 3.61
CA PRO A 100 9.86 -4.99 3.17
C PRO A 100 10.99 -4.47 4.08
N LEU A 101 11.84 -3.62 3.53
CA LEU A 101 12.93 -2.94 4.24
C LEU A 101 12.58 -1.50 4.61
N HIS A 102 11.68 -0.89 3.83
CA HIS A 102 11.29 0.52 3.96
C HIS A 102 9.77 0.65 3.89
N VAL A 103 9.20 1.72 4.45
CA VAL A 103 7.78 2.02 4.25
C VAL A 103 7.58 2.58 2.85
N THR A 104 8.35 3.61 2.51
CA THR A 104 8.21 4.37 1.25
C THR A 104 9.53 4.43 0.46
N ARG A 105 9.44 4.90 -0.78
CA ARG A 105 10.60 5.04 -1.67
C ARG A 105 11.61 6.07 -1.17
N GLU A 106 11.13 7.11 -0.48
CA GLU A 106 11.95 8.21 0.06
C GLU A 106 12.84 7.76 1.22
N GLU A 107 12.51 6.64 1.86
CA GLU A 107 13.29 6.04 2.94
C GLU A 107 14.44 5.16 2.42
N VAL A 108 14.48 4.87 1.12
CA VAL A 108 15.54 4.05 0.51
C VAL A 108 16.84 4.85 0.46
N PRO A 109 17.97 4.33 0.99
CA PRO A 109 19.26 5.01 0.94
C PRO A 109 19.71 5.31 -0.49
N GLU A 110 20.17 6.54 -0.73
CA GLU A 110 20.65 6.98 -2.06
C GLU A 110 21.77 6.08 -2.60
N ALA A 111 22.67 5.62 -1.72
CA ALA A 111 23.75 4.69 -2.09
C ALA A 111 23.22 3.35 -2.63
N ALA A 112 22.14 2.81 -2.05
CA ALA A 112 21.52 1.57 -2.53
C ALA A 112 20.82 1.78 -3.88
N LEU A 113 20.17 2.93 -4.05
CA LEU A 113 19.54 3.31 -5.32
C LEU A 113 20.56 3.45 -6.44
N GLU A 114 21.70 4.10 -6.18
CA GLU A 114 22.73 4.29 -7.21
C GLU A 114 23.37 2.96 -7.59
N GLN A 115 23.66 2.11 -6.60
CA GLN A 115 24.13 0.75 -6.86
C GLN A 115 23.15 -0.05 -7.73
N GLU A 116 21.85 0.00 -7.43
CA GLU A 116 20.84 -0.71 -8.24
C GLU A 116 20.73 -0.14 -9.67
N LYS A 117 20.86 1.19 -9.83
CA LYS A 117 20.91 1.84 -11.16
C LYS A 117 22.11 1.37 -11.96
N GLU A 118 23.30 1.33 -11.36
CA GLU A 118 24.52 0.86 -12.02
C GLU A 118 24.38 -0.59 -12.48
N ILE A 119 23.85 -1.47 -11.61
CA ILE A 119 23.57 -2.87 -11.94
C ILE A 119 22.59 -2.96 -13.12
N ALA A 120 21.50 -2.19 -13.09
CA ALA A 120 20.51 -2.18 -14.14
C ALA A 120 21.07 -1.64 -15.47
N ALA A 121 21.90 -0.59 -15.43
CA ALA A 121 22.55 -0.01 -16.60
C ALA A 121 23.56 -0.99 -17.23
N ALA A 122 24.35 -1.68 -16.41
CA ALA A 122 25.27 -2.72 -16.85
C ALA A 122 24.53 -3.88 -17.56
N GLN A 123 23.36 -4.29 -17.05
CA GLN A 123 22.50 -5.29 -17.68
C GLN A 123 21.87 -4.82 -19.01
N ALA A 124 21.84 -3.50 -19.25
CA ALA A 124 21.32 -2.89 -20.46
C ALA A 124 22.41 -2.51 -21.47
N ALA A 125 23.68 -2.87 -21.21
CA ALA A 125 24.79 -2.56 -22.09
C ALA A 125 24.56 -3.04 -23.53
N GLY A 126 24.99 -2.23 -24.50
CA GLY A 126 24.83 -2.51 -25.93
C GLY A 126 23.45 -2.17 -26.51
N LYS A 127 22.53 -1.61 -25.72
CA LYS A 127 21.23 -1.13 -26.19
C LYS A 127 21.24 0.37 -26.48
N PRO A 128 20.33 0.88 -27.35
CA PRO A 128 20.19 2.31 -27.59
C PRO A 128 19.83 3.08 -26.31
N PRO A 129 20.25 4.35 -26.15
CA PRO A 129 20.02 5.13 -24.91
C PRO A 129 18.55 5.17 -24.43
N PRO A 130 17.53 5.35 -25.29
CA PRO A 130 16.13 5.32 -24.86
C PRO A 130 15.68 3.95 -24.32
N ALA A 131 16.26 2.86 -24.83
CA ALA A 131 15.96 1.52 -24.36
C ALA A 131 16.65 1.24 -23.01
N VAL A 132 17.88 1.70 -22.83
CA VAL A 132 18.61 1.62 -21.56
C VAL A 132 17.82 2.31 -20.45
N GLN A 133 17.38 3.56 -20.68
CA GLN A 133 16.61 4.32 -19.70
C GLN A 133 15.35 3.57 -19.25
N LYS A 134 14.53 3.08 -20.20
CA LYS A 134 13.32 2.31 -19.89
C LYS A 134 13.60 1.03 -19.10
N ILE A 135 14.72 0.36 -19.39
CA ILE A 135 15.12 -0.86 -18.66
C ILE A 135 15.50 -0.51 -17.22
N VAL A 136 16.31 0.53 -17.03
CA VAL A 136 16.71 1.00 -15.70
C VAL A 136 15.48 1.40 -14.89
N GLU A 137 14.56 2.19 -15.46
CA GLU A 137 13.30 2.57 -14.82
C GLU A 137 12.49 1.33 -14.40
N GLY A 138 12.28 0.37 -15.30
CA GLY A 138 11.53 -0.85 -14.96
C GLY A 138 12.21 -1.73 -13.91
N LYS A 139 13.54 -1.75 -13.85
CA LYS A 139 14.30 -2.46 -12.81
C LYS A 139 14.17 -1.78 -11.46
N LEU A 140 14.23 -0.45 -11.42
CA LEU A 140 14.00 0.31 -10.21
C LEU A 140 12.57 0.12 -9.68
N GLU A 141 11.55 0.12 -10.55
CA GLU A 141 10.17 -0.19 -10.13
C GLU A 141 10.07 -1.59 -9.53
N LYS A 142 10.77 -2.57 -10.09
CA LYS A 142 10.84 -3.92 -9.51
C LYS A 142 11.56 -3.93 -8.16
N TYR A 143 12.62 -3.15 -8.01
CA TYR A 143 13.32 -3.01 -6.74
C TYR A 143 12.42 -2.39 -5.66
N TYR A 144 11.75 -1.27 -5.96
CA TYR A 144 10.80 -0.64 -5.05
C TYR A 144 9.67 -1.58 -4.63
N SER A 145 9.05 -2.29 -5.57
CA SER A 145 7.99 -3.27 -5.26
C SER A 145 8.48 -4.50 -4.47
N ALA A 146 9.80 -4.70 -4.34
CA ALA A 146 10.36 -5.71 -3.45
C ALA A 146 10.65 -5.15 -2.05
N VAL A 147 11.24 -3.94 -1.96
CA VAL A 147 11.79 -3.43 -0.68
C VAL A 147 10.91 -2.40 0.02
N CYS A 148 9.99 -1.73 -0.67
CA CYS A 148 9.12 -0.70 -0.11
C CYS A 148 7.72 -1.26 0.15
N LEU A 149 7.26 -1.23 1.40
CA LEU A 149 5.96 -1.75 1.81
C LEU A 149 4.81 -1.19 0.94
N LEU A 150 4.78 0.12 0.71
CA LEU A 150 3.68 0.75 -0.03
C LEU A 150 3.62 0.34 -1.52
N ASP A 151 4.75 -0.02 -2.10
CA ASP A 151 4.88 -0.43 -3.51
C ASP A 151 4.67 -1.93 -3.73
N GLN A 152 4.63 -2.72 -2.64
CA GLN A 152 4.43 -4.15 -2.72
C GLN A 152 3.00 -4.50 -3.19
N PRO A 153 2.84 -5.57 -3.97
CA PRO A 153 1.54 -6.20 -4.16
C PRO A 153 1.05 -6.75 -2.81
N PHE A 154 -0.24 -6.59 -2.54
CA PHE A 154 -0.83 -7.05 -1.29
C PHE A 154 -0.96 -8.58 -1.28
N VAL A 155 -0.45 -9.24 -0.23
CA VAL A 155 -0.36 -10.71 -0.17
C VAL A 155 -1.71 -11.42 -0.25
N LYS A 156 -2.80 -10.79 0.21
CA LYS A 156 -4.15 -11.38 0.10
C LYS A 156 -4.82 -11.09 -1.25
N ASN A 157 -4.37 -10.05 -1.96
CA ASN A 157 -4.86 -9.69 -3.29
C ASN A 157 -3.74 -9.02 -4.12
N PRO A 158 -2.94 -9.79 -4.86
CA PRO A 158 -1.79 -9.27 -5.60
C PRO A 158 -2.13 -8.30 -6.74
N GLU A 159 -3.41 -8.17 -7.12
CA GLU A 159 -3.86 -7.19 -8.12
C GLU A 159 -3.89 -5.75 -7.57
N THR A 160 -3.73 -5.58 -6.25
CA THR A 160 -3.78 -4.30 -5.55
C THR A 160 -2.48 -4.08 -4.79
N SER A 161 -1.91 -2.88 -4.89
CA SER A 161 -0.75 -2.52 -4.06
C SER A 161 -1.16 -2.22 -2.62
N VAL A 162 -0.22 -2.29 -1.68
CA VAL A 162 -0.49 -1.87 -0.29
C VAL A 162 -0.90 -0.39 -0.22
N LYS A 163 -0.31 0.47 -1.06
CA LYS A 163 -0.71 1.88 -1.19
C LYS A 163 -2.17 2.03 -1.63
N ASP A 164 -2.61 1.23 -2.60
CA ASP A 164 -4.00 1.26 -3.06
C ASP A 164 -4.97 0.76 -1.99
N LEU A 165 -4.59 -0.27 -1.23
CA LEU A 165 -5.34 -0.75 -0.08
C LEU A 165 -5.54 0.36 0.96
N ILE A 166 -4.47 1.06 1.34
CA ILE A 166 -4.53 2.18 2.29
C ILE A 166 -5.39 3.32 1.71
N THR A 167 -5.21 3.64 0.42
CA THR A 167 -5.99 4.67 -0.27
C THR A 167 -7.49 4.36 -0.25
N ALA A 168 -7.87 3.09 -0.46
CA ALA A 168 -9.26 2.65 -0.36
C ALA A 168 -9.80 2.80 1.07
N LYS A 169 -9.00 2.46 2.09
CA LYS A 169 -9.37 2.65 3.50
C LYS A 169 -9.50 4.13 3.87
N ILE A 170 -8.62 5.01 3.37
CA ILE A 170 -8.75 6.47 3.51
C ILE A 170 -10.07 6.97 2.89
N ALA A 171 -10.40 6.50 1.69
CA ALA A 171 -11.63 6.89 1.02
C ALA A 171 -12.89 6.43 1.79
N LYS A 172 -12.83 5.24 2.40
CA LYS A 172 -13.92 4.68 3.20
C LYS A 172 -14.08 5.36 4.56
N LEU A 173 -12.98 5.55 5.28
CA LEU A 173 -12.96 6.06 6.65
C LEU A 173 -12.96 7.59 6.73
N GLY A 174 -12.57 8.26 5.64
CA GLY A 174 -12.60 9.72 5.56
C GLY A 174 -11.49 10.40 6.36
N GLU A 175 -10.43 9.69 6.74
CA GLU A 175 -9.26 10.24 7.43
C GLU A 175 -7.96 9.89 6.71
N ASN A 176 -6.95 10.74 6.86
CA ASN A 176 -5.59 10.41 6.48
C ASN A 176 -5.11 9.18 7.28
N ILE A 177 -4.43 8.24 6.61
CA ILE A 177 -3.88 7.05 7.23
C ILE A 177 -2.43 6.91 6.78
N VAL A 178 -1.53 6.78 7.74
CA VAL A 178 -0.08 6.73 7.50
C VAL A 178 0.50 5.52 8.21
N VAL A 179 1.26 4.70 7.50
CA VAL A 179 2.15 3.73 8.13
C VAL A 179 3.40 4.48 8.55
N ARG A 180 3.63 4.58 9.86
CA ARG A 180 4.72 5.42 10.40
C ARG A 180 6.05 4.71 10.39
N ARG A 181 6.04 3.43 10.78
CA ARG A 181 7.20 2.56 10.89
C ARG A 181 6.75 1.13 11.16
N PHE A 182 7.64 0.19 10.91
CA PHE A 182 7.48 -1.18 11.36
C PHE A 182 8.83 -1.75 11.78
N VAL A 183 8.76 -2.87 12.48
CA VAL A 183 9.90 -3.76 12.72
C VAL A 183 9.46 -5.18 12.46
N ARG A 184 10.35 -5.95 11.83
CA ARG A 184 10.17 -7.37 11.56
C ARG A 184 11.37 -8.12 12.11
N PHE A 185 11.10 -9.09 12.98
CA PHE A 185 12.10 -10.01 13.49
C PHE A 185 11.90 -11.38 12.83
N GLN A 186 13.00 -12.04 12.51
CA GLN A 186 13.01 -13.43 12.08
C GLN A 186 14.15 -14.17 12.77
N VAL A 187 13.85 -15.34 13.34
CA VAL A 187 14.86 -16.18 14.00
C VAL A 187 15.96 -16.54 13.01
N GLY A 188 17.21 -16.29 13.39
CA GLY A 188 18.39 -16.58 12.57
C GLY A 188 18.69 -15.57 11.47
N GLN A 189 17.93 -14.46 11.39
CA GLN A 189 18.28 -13.33 10.55
C GLN A 189 19.26 -12.43 11.32
N SER A 190 20.43 -12.18 10.72
CA SER A 190 21.46 -11.25 11.20
C SER A 190 21.44 -9.96 10.39
#